data_AF-A0A1V4E9S8-F1
#
_entry.id   AF-A0A1V4E9S8-F1
#
_cell.length_a   1.000
_cell.length_b   1.000
_cell.length_c   1.000
_cell.angle_alpha   90.00
_cell.angle_beta   90.00
_cell.angle_gamma   90.00
#
_symmetry.space_group_name_H-M   'P 1'
#
loop_
_entity.id
_entity.type
_entity.pdbx_description
1 polymer ?
#
loop_
_entity_poly.entity_id
_entity_poly.type
_entity_poly.pdbx_seq_one_letter_code
_entity_poly.pdbx_strand_id
1 'polypeptide(L)'
;MHVSFRRWRRALLAVVLLAQAVVLAAGQQAANAAVAQLPFKITNNSGRGDATYVYVVARNAATGQQGYVDASGTWRPWSFPSSIPNGPVPAPDISIPGPGNGASTTVTLAPNLSGGRVYLSMGAKLRFFLTTNGLVEPAPWVDSDPNAAILYDWTEFARTSNGGTGIFINSTTVDMFSIPMTVSVTDASGNTQTQGIPGNRAGILDAFAGLGSPWSGLTTTRASDGLPLRVLAPAHAIAKGQFPSTYLDSYVSGVWSYYATHPLTVQTSLGTFTGTTSGTNWTFRNASGTVIGTLTRPATSDVFACSGGMQPQNQPDQAAILAVGARVCAALNRATLSTAGRVMYDTQPTTDATKFYGQSTSNLFSRTIHANSLNNLAYGFSYDDVGGFAPTIDQPNPSSAGMTIGSFGTGGTASGRPIIGPGGKCVDVAGDDTGGNGAPVQLWDCQSYAKDQFWTWSGQTVRTLGRCLDVQSGGTANGTPLQLYDCNNTGAQNWVRLSNGSIQNPQSGRCIDAPGGATGNGTRLQIYDCNGTAAQRFTIQ
;
A
#
# COMPACT_ATOMS: atom_id res chain seq x y z
N MET A 1 -47.70 64.53 -10.66
CA MET A 1 -46.35 64.17 -10.17
C MET A 1 -46.20 62.71 -9.65
N HIS A 2 -47.26 61.92 -9.44
CA HIS A 2 -47.14 60.57 -8.85
C HIS A 2 -46.71 59.41 -9.78
N VAL A 3 -46.77 59.57 -11.10
CA VAL A 3 -46.45 58.47 -12.05
C VAL A 3 -44.93 58.34 -12.31
N SER A 4 -44.16 59.40 -12.11
CA SER A 4 -42.71 59.42 -12.36
C SER A 4 -41.91 58.61 -11.33
N PHE A 5 -42.25 58.73 -10.03
CA PHE A 5 -41.52 58.06 -8.94
C PHE A 5 -41.62 56.52 -8.99
N ARG A 6 -42.72 55.95 -9.48
CA ARG A 6 -42.87 54.49 -9.62
C ARG A 6 -41.99 53.89 -10.73
N ARG A 7 -41.77 54.63 -11.82
CA ARG A 7 -40.87 54.21 -12.91
C ARG A 7 -39.41 54.23 -12.45
N TRP A 8 -39.01 55.24 -11.70
CA TRP A 8 -37.65 55.36 -11.17
C TRP A 8 -37.33 54.27 -10.13
N ARG A 9 -38.26 53.94 -9.22
CA ARG A 9 -38.07 52.83 -8.26
C ARG A 9 -37.95 51.46 -8.94
N ARG A 10 -38.70 51.21 -10.02
CA ARG A 10 -38.59 49.95 -10.79
C ARG A 10 -37.28 49.88 -11.58
N ALA A 11 -36.82 50.98 -12.14
CA ALA A 11 -35.53 51.06 -12.83
C ALA A 11 -34.36 50.83 -11.85
N LEU A 12 -34.39 51.47 -10.67
CA LEU A 12 -33.39 51.26 -9.62
C LEU A 12 -33.37 49.82 -9.07
N LEU A 13 -34.53 49.21 -8.82
CA LEU A 13 -34.59 47.79 -8.42
C LEU A 13 -34.04 46.86 -9.51
N ALA A 14 -34.35 47.12 -10.79
CA ALA A 14 -33.84 46.33 -11.91
C ALA A 14 -32.31 46.44 -12.03
N VAL A 15 -31.75 47.64 -11.86
CA VAL A 15 -30.29 47.86 -11.87
C VAL A 15 -29.60 47.16 -10.69
N VAL A 16 -30.19 47.18 -9.49
CA VAL A 16 -29.65 46.47 -8.32
C VAL A 16 -29.70 44.95 -8.52
N LEU A 17 -30.80 44.41 -9.06
CA LEU A 17 -30.93 42.98 -9.36
C LEU A 17 -29.97 42.52 -10.47
N LEU A 18 -29.79 43.33 -11.51
CA LEU A 18 -28.79 43.09 -12.56
C LEU A 18 -27.36 43.15 -12.01
N ALA A 19 -27.05 44.13 -11.16
CA ALA A 19 -25.73 44.22 -10.52
C ALA A 19 -25.46 43.01 -9.60
N GLN A 20 -26.44 42.57 -8.82
CA GLN A 20 -26.34 41.36 -8.00
C GLN A 20 -26.17 40.10 -8.84
N ALA A 21 -26.92 39.96 -9.94
CA ALA A 21 -26.79 38.83 -10.87
C ALA A 21 -25.42 38.80 -11.55
N VAL A 22 -24.87 39.97 -11.93
CA VAL A 22 -23.52 40.08 -12.51
C VAL A 22 -22.44 39.75 -11.49
N VAL A 23 -22.57 40.18 -10.23
CA VAL A 23 -21.63 39.84 -9.15
C VAL A 23 -21.70 38.35 -8.79
N LEU A 24 -22.89 37.76 -8.75
CA LEU A 24 -23.08 36.31 -8.55
C LEU A 24 -22.50 35.51 -9.71
N ALA A 25 -22.74 35.94 -10.96
CA ALA A 25 -22.18 35.30 -12.15
C ALA A 25 -20.64 35.42 -12.19
N ALA A 26 -20.08 36.58 -11.85
CA ALA A 26 -18.63 36.78 -11.74
C ALA A 26 -18.03 35.93 -10.60
N GLY A 27 -18.73 35.80 -9.47
CA GLY A 27 -18.36 34.92 -8.37
C GLY A 27 -18.36 33.43 -8.76
N GLN A 28 -19.37 32.99 -9.51
CA GLN A 28 -19.42 31.64 -10.08
C GLN A 28 -18.35 31.41 -11.15
N GLN A 29 -18.03 32.41 -11.97
CA GLN A 29 -17.01 32.29 -13.01
C GLN A 29 -15.58 32.25 -12.42
N ALA A 30 -15.32 33.01 -11.35
CA ALA A 30 -14.08 32.91 -10.57
C ALA A 30 -13.98 31.59 -9.79
N ALA A 31 -15.09 31.09 -9.23
CA ALA A 31 -15.14 29.76 -8.60
C ALA A 31 -14.89 28.64 -9.62
N ASN A 32 -15.47 28.72 -10.83
CA ASN A 32 -15.21 27.77 -11.92
C ASN A 32 -13.76 27.86 -12.43
N ALA A 33 -13.14 29.04 -12.44
CA ALA A 33 -11.73 29.21 -12.75
C ALA A 33 -10.80 28.64 -11.65
N ALA A 34 -11.19 28.72 -10.37
CA ALA A 34 -10.48 28.11 -9.25
C ALA A 34 -10.58 26.57 -9.26
N VAL A 35 -11.68 25.99 -9.76
CA VAL A 35 -11.86 24.53 -9.95
C VAL A 35 -11.07 23.99 -11.17
N ALA A 36 -10.67 24.87 -12.10
CA ALA A 36 -9.84 24.46 -13.24
C ALA A 36 -8.46 23.94 -12.80
N GLN A 37 -7.88 24.52 -11.75
CA GLN A 37 -6.58 24.15 -11.19
C GLN A 37 -6.78 23.46 -9.84
N LEU A 38 -6.64 22.14 -9.78
CA LEU A 38 -6.96 21.36 -8.58
C LEU A 38 -5.74 21.32 -7.63
N PRO A 39 -5.82 21.88 -6.41
CA PRO A 39 -4.74 21.75 -5.43
C PRO A 39 -4.60 20.27 -5.02
N PHE A 40 -3.36 19.79 -5.07
CA PHE A 40 -2.97 18.44 -4.72
C PHE A 40 -2.00 18.47 -3.54
N LYS A 41 -2.51 18.17 -2.34
CA LYS A 41 -1.73 18.21 -1.10
C LYS A 41 -0.97 16.90 -0.90
N ILE A 42 0.34 16.98 -0.73
CA ILE A 42 1.20 15.87 -0.34
C ILE A 42 1.54 16.04 1.14
N THR A 43 1.22 15.05 1.97
CA THR A 43 1.55 15.05 3.41
C THR A 43 2.53 13.91 3.72
N ASN A 44 3.58 14.19 4.49
CA ASN A 44 4.59 13.18 4.84
C ASN A 44 4.48 12.77 6.31
N ASN A 45 3.92 11.59 6.57
CA ASN A 45 3.86 10.98 7.91
C ASN A 45 4.75 9.72 7.99
N SER A 46 5.77 9.62 7.14
CA SER A 46 6.61 8.42 7.01
C SER A 46 7.38 8.06 8.27
N GLY A 47 7.66 9.03 9.15
CA GLY A 47 8.61 8.88 10.25
C GLY A 47 10.07 8.96 9.81
N ARG A 48 10.36 9.23 8.53
CA ARG A 48 11.72 9.23 7.96
C ARG A 48 12.29 10.63 7.81
N GLY A 49 13.60 10.77 8.06
CA GLY A 49 14.33 12.04 7.90
C GLY A 49 14.81 12.34 6.48
N ASP A 50 14.55 11.46 5.50
CA ASP A 50 15.02 11.64 4.13
C ASP A 50 14.40 12.88 3.45
N ALA A 51 15.17 13.51 2.57
CA ALA A 51 14.61 14.46 1.61
C ALA A 51 13.60 13.73 0.69
N THR A 52 12.48 14.38 0.40
CA THR A 52 11.46 13.85 -0.50
C THR A 52 11.40 14.67 -1.79
N TYR A 53 11.10 13.99 -2.90
CA TYR A 53 10.97 14.61 -4.22
C TYR A 53 9.68 14.13 -4.88
N VAL A 54 8.91 15.08 -5.39
CA VAL A 54 7.61 14.87 -6.05
C VAL A 54 7.75 15.11 -7.55
N TYR A 55 7.02 14.33 -8.36
CA TYR A 55 6.98 14.47 -9.80
C TYR A 55 5.55 14.30 -10.28
N VAL A 56 5.11 15.15 -11.21
CA VAL A 56 3.80 14.99 -11.84
C VAL A 56 4.01 14.85 -13.33
N VAL A 57 3.66 13.70 -13.89
CA VAL A 57 3.69 13.43 -15.34
C VAL A 57 2.30 13.02 -15.80
N ALA A 58 1.92 13.40 -17.01
CA ALA A 58 0.62 13.03 -17.57
C ALA A 58 0.61 13.18 -19.09
N ARG A 59 -0.56 13.00 -19.67
CA ARG A 59 -0.89 13.40 -21.04
C ARG A 59 -1.96 14.49 -20.99
N ASN A 60 -1.86 15.50 -21.84
CA ASN A 60 -2.97 16.41 -22.09
C ASN A 60 -4.05 15.65 -22.89
N ALA A 61 -5.24 15.49 -22.32
CA ALA A 61 -6.32 14.71 -22.89
C ALA A 61 -6.90 15.32 -24.18
N ALA A 62 -6.78 16.65 -24.36
CA ALA A 62 -7.28 17.33 -25.55
C ALA A 62 -6.30 17.23 -26.73
N THR A 63 -4.98 17.33 -26.47
CA THR A 63 -3.95 17.34 -27.54
C THR A 63 -3.23 16.01 -27.72
N GLY A 64 -3.36 15.09 -26.75
CA GLY A 64 -2.58 13.86 -26.70
C GLY A 64 -1.10 14.06 -26.36
N GLN A 65 -0.62 15.29 -26.10
CA GLN A 65 0.78 15.57 -25.78
C GLN A 65 1.13 15.08 -24.38
N GLN A 66 2.24 14.33 -24.25
CA GLN A 66 2.79 13.98 -22.94
C GLN A 66 3.56 15.17 -22.35
N GLY A 67 3.57 15.29 -21.03
CA GLY A 67 4.24 16.38 -20.34
C GLY A 67 4.33 16.16 -18.84
N TYR A 68 4.72 17.22 -18.14
CA TYR A 68 4.89 17.26 -16.70
C TYR A 68 4.39 18.57 -16.11
N VAL A 69 4.20 18.62 -14.79
CA VAL A 69 3.99 19.87 -14.05
C VAL A 69 5.31 20.28 -13.42
N ASP A 70 5.77 21.50 -13.68
CA ASP A 70 6.99 22.04 -13.08
C ASP A 70 6.77 22.53 -11.63
N ALA A 71 7.85 22.93 -10.95
CA ALA A 71 7.79 23.41 -9.56
C ALA A 71 6.94 24.68 -9.37
N SER A 72 6.59 25.41 -10.44
CA SER A 72 5.66 26.56 -10.38
C SER A 72 4.19 26.14 -10.49
N GLY A 73 3.90 24.85 -10.68
CA GLY A 73 2.56 24.35 -10.95
C GLY A 73 2.14 24.49 -12.41
N THR A 74 3.07 24.78 -13.33
CA THR A 74 2.78 25.01 -14.75
C THR A 74 2.94 23.72 -15.55
N TRP A 75 1.99 23.41 -16.42
CA TRP A 75 2.09 22.32 -17.39
C TRP A 75 3.15 22.60 -18.46
N ARG A 76 4.03 21.62 -18.72
CA ARG A 76 5.10 21.66 -19.71
C ARG A 76 5.04 20.42 -20.60
N PRO A 77 4.91 20.55 -21.94
CA PRO A 77 5.03 19.41 -22.84
C PRO A 77 6.47 18.90 -22.88
N TRP A 78 6.65 17.59 -23.06
CA TRP A 78 7.98 17.03 -23.32
C TRP A 78 8.52 17.48 -24.68
N SER A 79 9.82 17.71 -24.74
CA SER A 79 10.55 17.90 -25.99
C SER A 79 11.24 16.58 -26.37
N PHE A 80 10.63 15.82 -27.26
CA PHE A 80 11.17 14.51 -27.66
C PHE A 80 12.32 14.65 -28.67
N PRO A 81 13.41 13.88 -28.53
CA PRO A 81 14.47 13.82 -29.52
C PRO A 81 13.96 13.24 -30.84
N SER A 82 14.48 13.73 -31.97
CA SER A 82 14.13 13.19 -33.30
C SER A 82 14.72 11.80 -33.56
N SER A 83 15.77 11.40 -32.85
CA SER A 83 16.38 10.07 -32.92
C SER A 83 17.07 9.70 -31.60
N ILE A 84 17.21 8.39 -31.36
CA ILE A 84 17.81 7.82 -30.13
C ILE A 84 18.85 6.73 -30.47
N PRO A 85 19.92 7.04 -31.23
CA PRO A 85 20.87 6.04 -31.73
C PRO A 85 21.55 5.22 -30.62
N ASN A 86 21.60 5.76 -29.40
CA ASN A 86 22.18 5.10 -28.22
C ASN A 86 21.13 4.76 -27.16
N GLY A 87 19.85 4.62 -27.55
CA GLY A 87 18.73 4.40 -26.64
C GLY A 87 18.16 5.68 -26.02
N PRO A 88 17.20 5.54 -25.09
CA PRO A 88 16.48 6.67 -24.49
C PRO A 88 17.41 7.74 -23.89
N VAL A 89 17.08 9.01 -24.08
CA VAL A 89 17.87 10.15 -23.58
C VAL A 89 17.39 10.60 -22.21
N PRO A 90 18.24 11.08 -21.30
CA PRO A 90 17.78 11.62 -20.01
C PRO A 90 16.77 12.76 -20.19
N ALA A 91 15.67 12.70 -19.45
CA ALA A 91 14.74 13.82 -19.33
C ALA A 91 15.35 14.94 -18.47
N PRO A 92 14.90 16.20 -18.63
CA PRO A 92 15.27 17.27 -17.69
C PRO A 92 14.85 16.92 -16.25
N ASP A 93 15.51 17.52 -15.26
CA ASP A 93 15.11 17.39 -13.86
C ASP A 93 13.78 18.11 -13.63
N ILE A 94 12.74 17.30 -13.40
CA ILE A 94 11.37 17.74 -13.13
C ILE A 94 10.98 17.59 -11.66
N SER A 95 11.95 17.37 -10.76
CA SER A 95 11.67 17.22 -9.34
C SER A 95 11.14 18.51 -8.70
N ILE A 96 10.09 18.34 -7.90
CA ILE A 96 9.54 19.35 -7.01
C ILE A 96 9.94 18.97 -5.58
N PRO A 97 10.48 19.88 -4.76
CA PRO A 97 10.76 19.59 -3.35
C PRO A 97 9.51 19.09 -2.62
N GLY A 98 9.59 17.91 -2.04
CA GLY A 98 8.52 17.32 -1.25
C GLY A 98 8.53 17.78 0.21
N PRO A 99 7.55 17.33 1.04
CA PRO A 99 7.52 17.66 2.45
C PRO A 99 8.49 16.80 3.26
N GLY A 100 9.16 17.42 4.24
CA GLY A 100 9.81 16.69 5.34
C GLY A 100 8.79 16.00 6.24
N ASN A 101 9.24 15.10 7.12
CA ASN A 101 8.35 14.39 8.05
C ASN A 101 7.53 15.34 8.92
N GLY A 102 6.24 15.09 9.05
CA GLY A 102 5.26 15.92 9.76
C GLY A 102 4.79 17.14 8.98
N ALA A 103 5.29 17.38 7.77
CA ALA A 103 4.95 18.54 6.95
C ALA A 103 4.07 18.16 5.74
N SER A 104 3.57 19.19 5.07
CA SER A 104 2.87 19.05 3.79
C SER A 104 3.35 20.07 2.77
N THR A 105 3.33 19.71 1.49
CA THR A 105 3.50 20.62 0.36
C THR A 105 2.30 20.47 -0.57
N THR A 106 2.07 21.44 -1.44
CA THR A 106 0.97 21.41 -2.40
C THR A 106 1.50 21.66 -3.80
N VAL A 107 1.11 20.80 -4.74
CA VAL A 107 1.25 21.05 -6.18
C VAL A 107 -0.13 21.28 -6.79
N THR A 108 -0.18 21.79 -8.00
CA THR A 108 -1.45 22.04 -8.69
C THR A 108 -1.58 21.12 -9.89
N LEU A 109 -2.72 20.47 -10.04
CA LEU A 109 -3.03 19.67 -11.22
C LEU A 109 -3.87 20.51 -12.19
N ALA A 110 -3.38 20.69 -13.42
CA ALA A 110 -4.11 21.34 -14.50
C ALA A 110 -5.34 20.50 -14.94
N PRO A 111 -6.35 21.08 -15.59
CA PRO A 111 -7.49 20.33 -16.11
C PRO A 111 -7.08 19.54 -17.36
N ASN A 112 -7.92 18.59 -17.79
CA ASN A 112 -7.70 17.79 -19.00
C ASN A 112 -6.38 17.01 -18.98
N LEU A 113 -6.01 16.44 -17.84
CA LEU A 113 -4.87 15.54 -17.74
C LEU A 113 -5.36 14.09 -17.73
N SER A 114 -4.79 13.22 -18.55
CA SER A 114 -5.10 11.79 -18.60
C SER A 114 -3.84 10.95 -18.43
N GLY A 115 -3.99 9.72 -17.93
CA GLY A 115 -2.86 8.83 -17.67
C GLY A 115 -1.79 9.49 -16.79
N GLY A 116 -2.23 10.22 -15.77
CA GLY A 116 -1.37 10.99 -14.91
C GLY A 116 -0.79 10.14 -13.78
N ARG A 117 0.43 10.45 -13.37
CA ARG A 117 1.07 9.92 -12.17
C ARG A 117 1.64 11.03 -11.32
N VAL A 118 1.43 10.93 -10.01
CA VAL A 118 2.19 11.67 -9.01
C VAL A 118 3.17 10.70 -8.36
N TYR A 119 4.44 10.78 -8.74
CA TYR A 119 5.51 10.00 -8.12
C TYR A 119 6.04 10.71 -6.89
N LEU A 120 6.47 9.92 -5.92
CA LEU A 120 7.22 10.37 -4.76
C LEU A 120 8.43 9.48 -4.57
N SER A 121 9.61 10.09 -4.39
CA SER A 121 10.83 9.38 -3.98
C SER A 121 11.43 9.94 -2.70
N MET A 122 12.19 9.11 -1.99
CA MET A 122 12.86 9.44 -0.73
C MET A 122 14.36 9.20 -0.83
N GLY A 123 15.15 10.16 -0.35
CA GLY A 123 16.61 10.10 -0.24
C GLY A 123 17.36 10.37 -1.56
N ALA A 124 16.77 10.07 -2.71
CA ALA A 124 17.35 10.34 -4.02
C ALA A 124 16.28 10.69 -5.05
N LYS A 125 16.66 11.51 -6.05
CA LYS A 125 15.79 11.89 -7.17
C LYS A 125 15.63 10.75 -8.18
N LEU A 126 14.41 10.55 -8.67
CA LEU A 126 14.13 9.70 -9.84
C LEU A 126 14.78 10.26 -11.11
N ARG A 127 15.12 9.34 -12.00
CA ARG A 127 15.70 9.57 -13.32
C ARG A 127 14.72 9.06 -14.38
N PHE A 128 14.18 10.00 -15.15
CA PHE A 128 13.30 9.72 -16.28
C PHE A 128 14.08 9.81 -17.59
N PHE A 129 13.60 9.10 -18.61
CA PHE A 129 14.19 9.11 -19.95
C PHE A 129 13.12 9.34 -21.00
N LEU A 130 13.53 9.83 -22.17
CA LEU A 130 12.66 10.11 -23.31
C LEU A 130 13.09 9.24 -24.50
N THR A 131 12.11 8.58 -25.10
CA THR A 131 12.23 7.99 -26.44
C THR A 131 11.87 9.03 -27.51
N THR A 132 11.78 8.64 -28.78
CA THR A 132 11.34 9.53 -29.86
C THR A 132 9.88 9.97 -29.74
N ASN A 133 9.05 9.27 -28.96
CA ASN A 133 7.62 9.53 -28.88
C ASN A 133 6.98 9.32 -27.50
N GLY A 134 7.77 9.11 -26.45
CA GLY A 134 7.23 8.90 -25.11
C GLY A 134 8.23 8.93 -23.97
N LEU A 135 7.70 9.18 -22.78
CA LEU A 135 8.40 9.03 -21.52
C LEU A 135 8.67 7.55 -21.25
N VAL A 136 9.89 7.22 -20.84
CA VAL A 136 10.24 5.94 -20.23
C VAL A 136 9.98 6.06 -18.74
N GLU A 137 9.04 5.26 -18.26
CA GLU A 137 8.69 5.19 -16.84
C GLU A 137 9.67 4.30 -16.07
N PRO A 138 9.91 4.56 -14.78
CA PRO A 138 10.76 3.73 -13.94
C PRO A 138 10.29 2.26 -13.86
N ALA A 139 11.20 1.30 -14.09
CA ALA A 139 10.95 -0.13 -14.05
C ALA A 139 11.95 -0.86 -13.11
N PRO A 140 11.79 -0.76 -11.78
CA PRO A 140 12.78 -1.15 -10.78
C PRO A 140 12.94 -2.67 -10.63
N TRP A 141 12.11 -3.45 -11.32
CA TRP A 141 12.27 -4.89 -11.49
C TRP A 141 13.34 -5.25 -12.55
N VAL A 142 13.77 -4.29 -13.37
CA VAL A 142 14.91 -4.43 -14.27
C VAL A 142 16.18 -3.95 -13.56
N ASP A 143 17.18 -4.82 -13.43
CA ASP A 143 18.39 -4.52 -12.64
C ASP A 143 19.20 -3.33 -13.17
N SER A 144 19.15 -3.09 -14.49
CA SER A 144 19.80 -1.94 -15.12
C SER A 144 19.00 -0.64 -15.01
N ASP A 145 17.79 -0.67 -14.44
CA ASP A 145 17.00 0.55 -14.25
C ASP A 145 17.71 1.47 -13.25
N PRO A 146 17.95 2.74 -13.59
CA PRO A 146 18.71 3.65 -12.75
C PRO A 146 17.95 4.07 -11.48
N ASN A 147 16.67 3.70 -11.35
CA ASN A 147 15.82 3.90 -10.19
C ASN A 147 15.67 2.63 -9.34
N ALA A 148 16.28 1.49 -9.74
CA ALA A 148 16.15 0.21 -9.03
C ALA A 148 16.59 0.29 -7.55
N ALA A 149 17.54 1.17 -7.21
CA ALA A 149 18.02 1.39 -5.85
C ALA A 149 17.31 2.54 -5.09
N ILE A 150 16.32 3.20 -5.70
CA ILE A 150 15.62 4.35 -5.12
C ILE A 150 14.33 3.90 -4.44
N LEU A 151 14.07 4.41 -3.24
CA LEU A 151 12.80 4.20 -2.54
C LEU A 151 11.77 5.20 -3.09
N TYR A 152 10.79 4.71 -3.84
CA TYR A 152 9.74 5.53 -4.44
C TYR A 152 8.45 4.75 -4.65
N ASP A 153 7.34 5.46 -4.84
CA ASP A 153 6.04 4.92 -5.22
C ASP A 153 5.25 5.98 -6.00
N TRP A 154 4.03 5.67 -6.46
CA TRP A 154 3.18 6.64 -7.16
C TRP A 154 1.68 6.43 -6.92
N THR A 155 0.92 7.48 -7.21
CA THR A 155 -0.53 7.40 -7.41
C THR A 155 -0.86 7.73 -8.85
N GLU A 156 -1.94 7.13 -9.37
CA GLU A 156 -2.43 7.35 -10.72
C GLU A 156 -3.69 8.21 -10.68
N PHE A 157 -3.84 9.09 -11.67
CA PHE A 157 -5.02 9.95 -11.78
C PHE A 157 -5.41 10.26 -13.24
N ALA A 158 -6.67 10.64 -13.43
CA ALA A 158 -7.17 11.24 -14.65
C ALA A 158 -8.14 12.38 -14.33
N ARG A 159 -7.85 13.58 -14.82
CA ARG A 159 -8.73 14.75 -14.83
C ARG A 159 -9.44 14.90 -16.16
N THR A 160 -10.32 13.96 -16.47
CA THR A 160 -11.03 13.88 -17.76
C THR A 160 -12.56 13.90 -17.63
N SER A 161 -13.11 13.60 -16.46
CA SER A 161 -14.55 13.70 -16.21
C SER A 161 -15.01 15.15 -16.08
N ASN A 162 -16.31 15.38 -16.26
CA ASN A 162 -16.95 16.69 -16.11
C ASN A 162 -16.24 17.82 -16.89
N GLY A 163 -16.04 17.62 -18.20
CA GLY A 163 -15.34 18.59 -19.05
C GLY A 163 -13.86 18.78 -18.69
N GLY A 164 -13.21 17.77 -18.10
CA GLY A 164 -11.80 17.79 -17.72
C GLY A 164 -11.50 18.37 -16.35
N THR A 165 -12.53 18.59 -15.52
CA THR A 165 -12.39 19.20 -14.19
C THR A 165 -12.54 18.21 -13.05
N GLY A 166 -13.29 17.11 -13.27
CA GLY A 166 -13.40 16.00 -12.32
C GLY A 166 -12.09 15.22 -12.19
N ILE A 167 -12.01 14.29 -11.24
CA ILE A 167 -10.82 13.46 -11.01
C ILE A 167 -11.20 12.01 -10.71
N PHE A 168 -10.54 11.09 -11.40
CA PHE A 168 -10.32 9.73 -10.94
C PHE A 168 -8.92 9.66 -10.32
N ILE A 169 -8.79 9.05 -9.16
CA ILE A 169 -7.49 8.83 -8.50
C ILE A 169 -7.47 7.50 -7.76
N ASN A 170 -6.33 6.81 -7.76
CA ASN A 170 -6.13 5.58 -7.01
C ASN A 170 -4.73 5.48 -6.43
N SER A 171 -4.59 4.80 -5.30
CA SER A 171 -3.33 4.14 -4.95
C SER A 171 -3.20 2.87 -5.78
N THR A 172 -2.00 2.46 -6.16
CA THR A 172 -1.79 1.24 -6.94
C THR A 172 -0.65 0.40 -6.36
N THR A 173 -0.78 -0.91 -6.48
CA THR A 173 0.29 -1.88 -6.18
C THR A 173 0.43 -2.91 -7.31
N VAL A 174 -0.11 -2.60 -8.50
CA VAL A 174 -0.15 -3.51 -9.66
C VAL A 174 1.27 -3.93 -10.07
N ASP A 175 2.24 -3.03 -9.91
CA ASP A 175 3.63 -3.28 -10.22
C ASP A 175 4.48 -3.63 -8.98
N MET A 176 4.26 -2.91 -7.87
CA MET A 176 5.00 -3.10 -6.64
C MET A 176 4.27 -2.48 -5.45
N PHE A 177 4.60 -2.95 -4.25
CA PHE A 177 4.38 -2.19 -3.02
C PHE A 177 5.72 -1.65 -2.52
N SER A 178 5.85 -0.33 -2.38
CA SER A 178 7.10 0.29 -1.94
C SER A 178 6.89 1.24 -0.77
N ILE A 179 6.01 2.23 -0.88
CA ILE A 179 5.73 3.22 0.17
C ILE A 179 4.24 3.14 0.51
N PRO A 180 3.83 2.96 1.79
CA PRO A 180 2.42 2.97 2.12
C PRO A 180 1.86 4.36 1.86
N MET A 181 0.87 4.45 0.99
CA MET A 181 0.29 5.71 0.54
C MET A 181 -1.22 5.62 0.48
N THR A 182 -1.88 6.67 0.97
CA THR A 182 -3.30 6.93 0.71
C THR A 182 -3.46 8.07 -0.27
N VAL A 183 -4.57 8.05 -1.00
CA VAL A 183 -5.07 9.15 -1.82
C VAL A 183 -6.33 9.69 -1.19
N SER A 184 -6.55 11.00 -1.33
CA SER A 184 -7.74 11.66 -0.81
C SER A 184 -8.32 12.63 -1.83
N VAL A 185 -9.66 12.75 -1.85
CA VAL A 185 -10.35 13.78 -2.62
C VAL A 185 -11.42 14.41 -1.75
N THR A 186 -11.42 15.74 -1.69
CA THR A 186 -12.46 16.53 -1.04
C THR A 186 -13.41 17.07 -2.11
N ASP A 187 -14.71 16.87 -1.92
CA ASP A 187 -15.73 17.41 -2.83
C ASP A 187 -15.99 18.91 -2.60
N ALA A 188 -16.83 19.52 -3.44
CA ALA A 188 -17.22 20.93 -3.32
C ALA A 188 -17.98 21.26 -2.02
N SER A 189 -18.52 20.24 -1.32
CA SER A 189 -19.23 20.40 -0.04
C SER A 189 -18.32 20.21 1.18
N GLY A 190 -17.04 19.87 0.97
CA GLY A 190 -16.05 19.67 2.04
C GLY A 190 -15.95 18.23 2.54
N ASN A 191 -16.69 17.27 1.96
CA ASN A 191 -16.57 15.87 2.35
C ASN A 191 -15.32 15.25 1.73
N THR A 192 -14.53 14.54 2.53
CA THR A 192 -13.28 13.92 2.07
C THR A 192 -13.41 12.40 2.03
N GLN A 193 -13.10 11.83 0.87
CA GLN A 193 -12.90 10.39 0.69
C GLN A 193 -11.41 10.07 0.77
N THR A 194 -11.05 8.92 1.31
CA THR A 194 -9.65 8.47 1.41
C THR A 194 -9.57 6.97 1.18
N GLN A 195 -8.62 6.54 0.35
CA GLN A 195 -8.38 5.13 0.03
C GLN A 195 -6.87 4.85 -0.07
N GLY A 196 -6.48 3.59 0.03
CA GLY A 196 -5.09 3.13 -0.07
C GLY A 196 -4.52 2.59 1.24
N ILE A 197 -3.20 2.59 1.37
CA ILE A 197 -2.47 1.96 2.48
C ILE A 197 -2.01 3.06 3.47
N PRO A 198 -2.58 3.15 4.68
CA PRO A 198 -2.39 4.29 5.58
C PRO A 198 -1.02 4.32 6.28
N GLY A 199 -0.26 3.22 6.28
CA GLY A 199 1.04 3.14 6.97
C GLY A 199 1.44 1.69 7.25
N ASN A 200 2.18 1.49 8.34
CA ASN A 200 2.66 0.20 8.81
C ASN A 200 3.49 -0.57 7.76
N ARG A 201 4.33 0.13 6.98
CA ARG A 201 5.12 -0.51 5.92
C ARG A 201 5.88 -1.73 6.40
N ALA A 202 6.53 -1.63 7.54
CA ALA A 202 7.37 -2.70 8.04
C ALA A 202 6.55 -3.92 8.50
N GLY A 203 5.36 -3.73 9.09
CA GLY A 203 4.41 -4.83 9.32
C GLY A 203 3.91 -5.47 8.02
N ILE A 204 3.77 -4.70 6.94
CA ILE A 204 3.44 -5.25 5.61
C ILE A 204 4.60 -6.10 5.06
N LEU A 205 5.84 -5.63 5.19
CA LEU A 205 7.03 -6.43 4.82
C LEU A 205 7.12 -7.72 5.64
N ASP A 206 6.84 -7.66 6.95
CA ASP A 206 6.79 -8.84 7.82
C ASP A 206 5.68 -9.81 7.39
N ALA A 207 4.51 -9.30 6.96
CA ALA A 207 3.44 -10.12 6.43
C ALA A 207 3.86 -10.88 5.16
N PHE A 208 4.59 -10.23 4.24
CA PHE A 208 5.15 -10.88 3.06
C PHE A 208 6.22 -11.92 3.41
N ALA A 209 7.10 -11.62 4.38
CA ALA A 209 8.07 -12.60 4.87
C ALA A 209 7.38 -13.83 5.49
N GLY A 210 6.31 -13.61 6.25
CA GLY A 210 5.52 -14.66 6.90
C GLY A 210 4.74 -15.58 5.95
N LEU A 211 4.56 -15.20 4.68
CA LEU A 211 3.98 -16.09 3.66
C LEU A 211 4.92 -17.25 3.29
N GLY A 212 6.22 -17.13 3.59
CA GLY A 212 7.24 -18.12 3.21
C GLY A 212 7.48 -18.19 1.69
N SER A 213 8.31 -19.14 1.27
CA SER A 213 8.63 -19.33 -0.15
C SER A 213 7.39 -19.76 -0.95
N PRO A 214 7.18 -19.24 -2.18
CA PRO A 214 8.04 -18.30 -2.91
C PRO A 214 7.77 -16.81 -2.60
N TRP A 215 6.72 -16.50 -1.85
CA TRP A 215 6.24 -15.12 -1.62
C TRP A 215 7.20 -14.25 -0.82
N SER A 216 7.94 -14.83 0.13
CA SER A 216 8.97 -14.13 0.90
C SER A 216 10.13 -13.63 0.02
N GLY A 217 10.29 -14.17 -1.19
CA GLY A 217 11.30 -13.75 -2.17
C GLY A 217 10.94 -12.52 -3.00
N LEU A 218 9.72 -11.98 -2.84
CA LEU A 218 9.26 -10.81 -3.59
C LEU A 218 9.89 -9.49 -3.11
N THR A 219 10.40 -9.46 -1.87
CA THR A 219 11.03 -8.25 -1.32
C THR A 219 12.44 -8.07 -1.90
N THR A 220 12.65 -6.92 -2.55
CA THR A 220 13.99 -6.51 -3.01
C THR A 220 14.63 -5.57 -1.99
N THR A 221 15.94 -5.72 -1.82
CA THR A 221 16.76 -4.93 -0.89
C THR A 221 17.81 -4.13 -1.66
N ARG A 222 18.16 -2.95 -1.14
CA ARG A 222 19.24 -2.15 -1.67
C ARG A 222 20.57 -2.76 -1.27
N ALA A 223 21.42 -3.07 -2.25
CA ALA A 223 22.70 -3.73 -2.00
C ALA A 223 23.67 -2.90 -1.13
N SER A 224 23.61 -1.56 -1.20
CA SER A 224 24.56 -0.68 -0.50
C SER A 224 24.39 -0.63 1.02
N ASP A 225 23.18 -0.85 1.53
CA ASP A 225 22.85 -0.66 2.95
C ASP A 225 21.80 -1.64 3.49
N GLY A 226 21.35 -2.60 2.68
CA GLY A 226 20.37 -3.60 3.09
C GLY A 226 18.94 -3.08 3.22
N LEU A 227 18.65 -1.81 2.86
CA LEU A 227 17.31 -1.24 2.99
C LEU A 227 16.30 -2.06 2.16
N PRO A 228 15.22 -2.62 2.75
CA PRO A 228 14.12 -3.18 1.97
C PRO A 228 13.48 -2.07 1.15
N LEU A 229 13.52 -2.19 -0.19
CA LEU A 229 13.05 -1.16 -1.11
C LEU A 229 11.57 -1.34 -1.46
N ARG A 230 11.17 -2.57 -1.81
CA ARG A 230 9.83 -2.85 -2.33
C ARG A 230 9.56 -4.34 -2.39
N VAL A 231 8.28 -4.69 -2.43
CA VAL A 231 7.76 -6.02 -2.77
C VAL A 231 7.29 -5.97 -4.22
N LEU A 232 7.89 -6.79 -5.09
CA LEU A 232 7.50 -6.84 -6.50
C LEU A 232 6.15 -7.56 -6.66
N ALA A 233 5.29 -7.04 -7.54
CA ALA A 233 4.12 -7.80 -7.95
C ALA A 233 4.56 -9.11 -8.65
N PRO A 234 3.78 -10.20 -8.55
CA PRO A 234 4.26 -11.53 -8.94
C PRO A 234 4.64 -11.65 -10.42
N ALA A 235 3.97 -10.93 -11.32
CA ALA A 235 4.32 -10.94 -12.75
C ALA A 235 5.74 -10.42 -13.00
N HIS A 236 6.12 -9.33 -12.33
CA HIS A 236 7.47 -8.76 -12.42
C HIS A 236 8.51 -9.64 -11.72
N ALA A 237 8.15 -10.25 -10.60
CA ALA A 237 9.02 -11.22 -9.93
C ALA A 237 9.28 -12.47 -10.77
N ILE A 238 8.30 -12.95 -11.55
CA ILE A 238 8.50 -14.01 -12.55
C ILE A 238 9.48 -13.54 -13.62
N ALA A 239 9.31 -12.34 -14.17
CA ALA A 239 10.21 -11.78 -15.19
C ALA A 239 11.66 -11.65 -14.67
N LYS A 240 11.82 -11.41 -13.37
CA LYS A 240 13.12 -11.36 -12.68
C LYS A 240 13.66 -12.73 -12.25
N GLY A 241 12.90 -13.81 -12.44
CA GLY A 241 13.28 -15.16 -12.00
C GLY A 241 13.21 -15.39 -10.49
N GLN A 242 12.52 -14.52 -9.74
CA GLN A 242 12.35 -14.59 -8.28
C GLN A 242 11.08 -15.33 -7.85
N PHE A 243 10.20 -15.64 -8.80
CA PHE A 243 8.93 -16.32 -8.54
C PHE A 243 8.67 -17.39 -9.62
N PRO A 244 8.15 -18.58 -9.26
CA PRO A 244 7.96 -19.66 -10.21
C PRO A 244 6.94 -19.29 -11.30
N SER A 245 7.35 -19.44 -12.57
CA SER A 245 6.51 -19.18 -13.74
C SER A 245 5.37 -20.17 -13.94
N THR A 246 5.29 -21.21 -13.11
CA THR A 246 4.31 -22.30 -13.16
C THR A 246 3.40 -22.36 -11.92
N TYR A 247 3.45 -21.36 -11.04
CA TYR A 247 2.76 -21.35 -9.74
C TYR A 247 1.26 -21.66 -9.85
N LEU A 248 0.57 -21.13 -10.86
CA LEU A 248 -0.87 -21.28 -11.05
C LEU A 248 -1.25 -22.38 -12.05
N ASP A 249 -0.30 -23.07 -12.68
CA ASP A 249 -0.55 -23.96 -13.81
C ASP A 249 -1.53 -25.08 -13.49
N SER A 250 -1.40 -25.70 -12.31
CA SER A 250 -2.32 -26.75 -11.85
C SER A 250 -3.73 -26.20 -11.63
N TYR A 251 -3.86 -24.98 -11.08
CA TYR A 251 -5.16 -24.36 -10.84
C TYR A 251 -5.82 -23.96 -12.17
N VAL A 252 -5.09 -23.28 -13.06
CA VAL A 252 -5.57 -22.88 -14.38
C VAL A 252 -5.97 -24.10 -15.22
N SER A 253 -5.19 -25.18 -15.18
CA SER A 253 -5.54 -26.42 -15.88
C SER A 253 -6.81 -27.05 -15.31
N GLY A 254 -6.96 -27.08 -13.98
CA GLY A 254 -8.16 -27.56 -13.31
C GLY A 254 -9.42 -26.75 -13.67
N VAL A 255 -9.30 -25.43 -13.76
CA VAL A 255 -10.37 -24.53 -14.22
C VAL A 255 -10.73 -24.87 -15.67
N TRP A 256 -9.76 -24.94 -16.58
CA TRP A 256 -10.05 -25.24 -17.98
C TRP A 256 -10.68 -26.61 -18.17
N SER A 257 -10.29 -27.62 -17.39
CA SER A 257 -10.92 -28.94 -17.42
C SER A 257 -12.36 -28.92 -16.90
N TYR A 258 -12.62 -28.18 -15.81
CA TYR A 258 -13.96 -28.11 -15.21
C TYR A 258 -14.98 -27.44 -16.15
N TYR A 259 -14.60 -26.31 -16.74
CA TYR A 259 -15.50 -25.54 -17.62
C TYR A 259 -15.65 -26.11 -19.04
N ALA A 260 -15.10 -27.31 -19.30
CA ALA A 260 -15.34 -28.03 -20.55
C ALA A 260 -16.74 -28.65 -20.59
N THR A 261 -17.30 -28.97 -19.41
CA THR A 261 -18.63 -29.59 -19.26
C THR A 261 -19.58 -28.75 -18.40
N HIS A 262 -19.09 -27.68 -17.75
CA HIS A 262 -19.89 -26.76 -16.93
C HIS A 262 -19.73 -25.36 -17.51
N PRO A 263 -20.71 -24.79 -18.23
CA PRO A 263 -20.53 -23.46 -18.80
C PRO A 263 -20.42 -22.38 -17.71
N LEU A 264 -19.43 -21.48 -17.82
CA LEU A 264 -19.29 -20.31 -16.96
C LEU A 264 -20.22 -19.21 -17.43
N THR A 265 -20.98 -18.59 -16.52
CA THR A 265 -21.73 -17.36 -16.77
C THR A 265 -20.92 -16.14 -16.32
N VAL A 266 -20.76 -15.15 -17.19
CA VAL A 266 -20.04 -13.90 -16.90
C VAL A 266 -20.96 -12.71 -17.13
N GLN A 267 -21.19 -11.94 -16.08
CA GLN A 267 -22.01 -10.73 -16.07
C GLN A 267 -21.14 -9.48 -16.21
N THR A 268 -21.54 -8.61 -17.13
CA THR A 268 -20.87 -7.33 -17.42
C THR A 268 -21.93 -6.24 -17.62
N SER A 269 -21.51 -4.97 -17.69
CA SER A 269 -22.39 -3.88 -18.09
C SER A 269 -22.85 -3.97 -19.55
N LEU A 270 -22.18 -4.78 -20.39
CA LEU A 270 -22.51 -4.99 -21.80
C LEU A 270 -23.44 -6.19 -22.03
N GLY A 271 -23.74 -6.96 -20.97
CA GLY A 271 -24.59 -8.15 -21.05
C GLY A 271 -24.06 -9.33 -20.25
N THR A 272 -24.80 -10.44 -20.34
CA THR A 272 -24.43 -11.74 -19.76
C THR A 272 -23.96 -12.67 -20.87
N PHE A 273 -22.82 -13.32 -20.63
CA PHE A 273 -22.17 -14.19 -21.58
C PHE A 273 -21.90 -15.56 -20.96
N THR A 274 -22.02 -16.62 -21.75
CA THR A 274 -21.78 -17.99 -21.30
C THR A 274 -20.63 -18.60 -22.07
N GLY A 275 -19.68 -19.23 -21.39
CA GLY A 275 -18.46 -19.77 -22.00
C GLY A 275 -18.17 -21.21 -21.61
N THR A 276 -17.71 -21.99 -22.59
CA THR A 276 -17.25 -23.38 -22.41
C THR A 276 -15.85 -23.51 -22.98
N THR A 277 -15.01 -24.31 -22.32
CA THR A 277 -13.64 -24.55 -22.79
C THR A 277 -13.56 -25.73 -23.75
N SER A 278 -12.61 -25.67 -24.69
CA SER A 278 -12.21 -26.77 -25.56
C SER A 278 -10.72 -26.63 -25.89
N GLY A 279 -9.93 -27.61 -25.48
CA GLY A 279 -8.47 -27.53 -25.53
C GLY A 279 -7.93 -26.35 -24.72
N THR A 280 -7.26 -25.41 -25.39
CA THR A 280 -6.77 -24.16 -24.80
C THR A 280 -7.78 -23.01 -24.86
N ASN A 281 -8.83 -23.15 -25.67
CA ASN A 281 -9.76 -22.07 -25.98
C ASN A 281 -10.92 -22.06 -24.99
N TRP A 282 -11.38 -20.87 -24.62
CA TRP A 282 -12.61 -20.63 -23.86
C TRP A 282 -13.50 -19.69 -24.65
N THR A 283 -14.48 -20.25 -25.36
CA THR A 283 -15.33 -19.49 -26.29
C THR A 283 -16.58 -19.03 -25.58
N PHE A 284 -16.85 -17.72 -25.64
CA PHE A 284 -18.02 -17.10 -25.01
C PHE A 284 -19.08 -16.74 -26.04
N ARG A 285 -20.34 -16.86 -25.62
CA ARG A 285 -21.52 -16.56 -26.42
C ARG A 285 -22.45 -15.61 -25.67
N ASN A 286 -23.17 -14.78 -26.40
CA ASN A 286 -24.26 -13.97 -25.84
C ASN A 286 -25.54 -14.81 -25.66
N ALA A 287 -26.62 -14.18 -25.18
CA ALA A 287 -27.91 -14.84 -24.94
C ALA A 287 -28.56 -15.45 -26.20
N SER A 288 -28.24 -14.98 -27.41
CA SER A 288 -28.73 -15.56 -28.67
C SER A 288 -27.87 -16.73 -29.17
N GLY A 289 -26.82 -17.12 -28.43
CA GLY A 289 -25.89 -18.17 -28.82
C GLY A 289 -24.79 -17.73 -29.79
N THR A 290 -24.74 -16.44 -30.15
CA THR A 290 -23.72 -15.87 -31.04
C THR A 290 -22.38 -15.79 -30.32
N VAL A 291 -21.30 -16.24 -30.97
CA VAL A 291 -19.94 -16.14 -30.42
C VAL A 291 -19.52 -14.68 -30.36
N ILE A 292 -19.11 -14.21 -29.17
CA ILE A 292 -18.57 -12.86 -28.97
C ILE A 292 -17.03 -12.84 -29.04
N GLY A 293 -16.39 -13.97 -28.74
CA GLY A 293 -14.94 -14.10 -28.76
C GLY A 293 -14.45 -15.30 -27.96
N THR A 294 -13.13 -15.47 -27.94
CA THR A 294 -12.45 -16.58 -27.28
C THR A 294 -11.27 -16.09 -26.45
N LEU A 295 -11.24 -16.48 -25.18
CA LEU A 295 -10.03 -16.38 -24.35
C LEU A 295 -9.15 -17.61 -24.57
N THR A 296 -7.84 -17.50 -24.37
CA THR A 296 -6.93 -18.66 -24.41
C THR A 296 -6.33 -18.91 -23.03
N ARG A 297 -5.98 -20.18 -22.76
CA ARG A 297 -5.43 -20.61 -21.47
C ARG A 297 -4.19 -19.77 -21.11
N PRO A 298 -4.24 -18.97 -20.02
CA PRO A 298 -3.15 -18.07 -19.66
C PRO A 298 -1.99 -18.83 -19.00
N ALA A 299 -0.78 -18.33 -19.17
CA ALA A 299 0.34 -18.69 -18.30
C ALA A 299 0.17 -18.06 -16.91
N THR A 300 0.95 -18.49 -15.91
CA THR A 300 0.91 -17.89 -14.57
C THR A 300 1.18 -16.37 -14.60
N SER A 301 2.13 -15.90 -15.43
CA SER A 301 2.42 -14.47 -15.60
C SER A 301 1.24 -13.70 -16.19
N ASP A 302 0.54 -14.30 -17.16
CA ASP A 302 -0.64 -13.68 -17.78
C ASP A 302 -1.75 -13.51 -16.74
N VAL A 303 -1.96 -14.49 -15.85
CA VAL A 303 -2.94 -14.38 -14.76
C VAL A 303 -2.60 -13.20 -13.86
N PHE A 304 -1.37 -13.12 -13.35
CA PHE A 304 -1.00 -12.04 -12.43
C PHE A 304 -1.01 -10.65 -13.08
N ALA A 305 -0.68 -10.55 -14.37
CA ALA A 305 -0.69 -9.28 -15.11
C ALA A 305 -2.03 -8.95 -15.79
N CYS A 306 -2.99 -9.89 -15.76
CA CYS A 306 -4.20 -9.86 -16.57
C CYS A 306 -3.95 -9.62 -18.07
N SER A 307 -2.97 -10.30 -18.65
CA SER A 307 -2.53 -10.07 -20.03
C SER A 307 -2.65 -11.33 -20.90
N GLY A 308 -1.96 -11.34 -22.04
CA GLY A 308 -1.89 -12.48 -22.95
C GLY A 308 -3.27 -12.97 -23.41
N GLY A 309 -3.53 -14.26 -23.22
CA GLY A 309 -4.74 -14.93 -23.68
C GLY A 309 -6.06 -14.42 -23.10
N MET A 310 -6.01 -13.57 -22.07
CA MET A 310 -7.20 -12.96 -21.45
C MET A 310 -7.52 -11.56 -22.00
N GLN A 311 -6.64 -10.98 -22.82
CA GLN A 311 -6.88 -9.75 -23.57
C GLN A 311 -6.80 -10.00 -25.07
N PRO A 312 -7.66 -10.87 -25.64
CA PRO A 312 -7.59 -11.23 -27.05
C PRO A 312 -7.90 -10.02 -27.93
N GLN A 313 -7.23 -9.94 -29.07
CA GLN A 313 -7.48 -8.93 -30.10
C GLN A 313 -8.25 -9.53 -31.27
N ASN A 314 -8.80 -8.66 -32.12
CA ASN A 314 -9.47 -9.02 -33.38
C ASN A 314 -10.60 -10.05 -33.18
N GLN A 315 -11.43 -9.84 -32.15
CA GLN A 315 -12.55 -10.72 -31.82
C GLN A 315 -13.88 -10.20 -32.41
N PRO A 316 -14.88 -11.09 -32.61
CA PRO A 316 -16.18 -10.71 -33.17
C PRO A 316 -16.87 -9.55 -32.45
N ASP A 317 -16.84 -9.56 -31.11
CA ASP A 317 -17.26 -8.45 -30.26
C ASP A 317 -16.12 -8.14 -29.27
N GLN A 318 -15.22 -7.26 -29.73
CA GLN A 318 -14.02 -6.87 -29.00
C GLN A 318 -14.32 -6.25 -27.63
N ALA A 319 -15.38 -5.45 -27.51
CA ALA A 319 -15.72 -4.79 -26.25
C ALA A 319 -16.26 -5.81 -25.23
N ALA A 320 -17.17 -6.69 -25.66
CA ALA A 320 -17.74 -7.71 -24.79
C ALA A 320 -16.70 -8.72 -24.31
N ILE A 321 -15.82 -9.22 -25.19
CA ILE A 321 -14.83 -10.22 -24.81
C ILE A 321 -13.74 -9.65 -23.89
N LEU A 322 -13.35 -8.38 -24.05
CA LEU A 322 -12.44 -7.72 -23.10
C LEU A 322 -13.11 -7.52 -21.74
N ALA A 323 -14.40 -7.17 -21.73
CA ALA A 323 -15.16 -7.09 -20.49
C ALA A 323 -15.23 -8.45 -19.78
N VAL A 324 -15.44 -9.55 -20.52
CA VAL A 324 -15.38 -10.93 -20.01
C VAL A 324 -13.99 -11.28 -19.50
N GLY A 325 -12.95 -10.99 -20.28
CA GLY A 325 -11.54 -11.24 -19.94
C GLY A 325 -11.14 -10.63 -18.61
N ALA A 326 -11.58 -9.39 -18.34
CA ALA A 326 -11.36 -8.74 -17.05
C ALA A 326 -11.96 -9.53 -15.86
N ARG A 327 -13.19 -10.03 -15.99
CA ARG A 327 -13.86 -10.81 -14.93
C ARG A 327 -13.21 -12.17 -14.74
N VAL A 328 -12.83 -12.85 -15.83
CA VAL A 328 -12.12 -14.13 -15.75
C VAL A 328 -10.75 -13.95 -15.11
N CYS A 329 -10.01 -12.89 -15.46
CA CYS A 329 -8.73 -12.61 -14.80
C CYS A 329 -8.88 -12.34 -13.29
N ALA A 330 -9.86 -11.52 -12.91
CA ALA A 330 -10.13 -11.24 -11.50
C ALA A 330 -10.49 -12.52 -10.74
N ALA A 331 -11.31 -13.38 -11.33
CA ALA A 331 -11.70 -14.66 -10.72
C ALA A 331 -10.54 -15.66 -10.62
N LEU A 332 -9.59 -15.65 -11.57
CA LEU A 332 -8.36 -16.44 -11.48
C LEU A 332 -7.44 -15.93 -10.37
N ASN A 333 -7.18 -14.62 -10.28
CA ASN A 333 -6.36 -14.04 -9.21
C ASN A 333 -6.94 -14.32 -7.82
N ARG A 334 -8.25 -14.14 -7.66
CA ARG A 334 -9.00 -14.35 -6.42
C ARG A 334 -9.33 -15.81 -6.13
N ALA A 335 -8.98 -16.74 -7.03
CA ALA A 335 -9.27 -18.16 -6.90
C ALA A 335 -10.75 -18.49 -6.64
N THR A 336 -11.66 -17.86 -7.39
CA THR A 336 -13.12 -18.00 -7.25
C THR A 336 -13.77 -18.81 -8.37
N LEU A 337 -13.00 -19.28 -9.35
CA LEU A 337 -13.47 -20.22 -10.37
C LEU A 337 -13.44 -21.65 -9.83
N SER A 338 -14.36 -22.47 -10.33
CA SER A 338 -14.50 -23.86 -9.96
C SER A 338 -13.43 -24.74 -10.60
N THR A 339 -13.08 -25.82 -9.90
CA THR A 339 -12.30 -26.96 -10.40
C THR A 339 -13.01 -28.25 -9.97
N ALA A 340 -12.64 -29.40 -10.52
CA ALA A 340 -13.24 -30.68 -10.14
C ALA A 340 -13.12 -31.00 -8.63
N GLY A 341 -12.04 -30.56 -7.98
CA GLY A 341 -11.82 -30.75 -6.54
C GLY A 341 -12.36 -29.62 -5.64
N ARG A 342 -12.89 -28.54 -6.23
CA ARG A 342 -13.35 -27.35 -5.50
C ARG A 342 -14.37 -26.58 -6.33
N VAL A 343 -15.65 -26.80 -6.06
CA VAL A 343 -16.74 -26.04 -6.67
C VAL A 343 -16.85 -24.68 -5.98
N MET A 344 -16.85 -23.61 -6.78
CA MET A 344 -16.92 -22.22 -6.33
C MET A 344 -18.09 -21.51 -7.04
N TYR A 345 -17.84 -20.40 -7.74
CA TYR A 345 -18.88 -19.64 -8.42
C TYR A 345 -18.78 -19.79 -9.94
N ASP A 346 -19.78 -20.43 -10.52
CA ASP A 346 -19.95 -20.56 -11.97
C ASP A 346 -20.70 -19.35 -12.59
N THR A 347 -20.98 -18.34 -11.76
CA THR A 347 -21.41 -17.00 -12.18
C THR A 347 -20.39 -15.98 -11.67
N GLN A 348 -19.79 -15.22 -12.58
CA GLN A 348 -18.76 -14.21 -12.28
C GLN A 348 -19.18 -12.82 -12.77
N PRO A 349 -18.70 -11.74 -12.12
CA PRO A 349 -17.86 -11.77 -10.93
C PRO A 349 -18.68 -12.06 -9.67
N THR A 350 -18.13 -12.84 -8.74
CA THR A 350 -18.65 -12.84 -7.36
C THR A 350 -18.17 -11.59 -6.61
N THR A 351 -19.04 -11.02 -5.79
CA THR A 351 -18.74 -9.91 -4.86
C THR A 351 -18.59 -10.37 -3.41
N ASP A 352 -18.66 -11.68 -3.15
CA ASP A 352 -18.40 -12.24 -1.82
C ASP A 352 -16.89 -12.31 -1.55
N ALA A 353 -16.35 -11.23 -0.98
CA ALA A 353 -14.93 -11.11 -0.65
C ALA A 353 -14.45 -12.18 0.35
N THR A 354 -15.35 -12.79 1.14
CA THR A 354 -14.96 -13.84 2.10
C THR A 354 -14.46 -15.12 1.42
N LYS A 355 -14.70 -15.26 0.12
CA LYS A 355 -14.27 -16.41 -0.69
C LYS A 355 -13.00 -16.14 -1.48
N PHE A 356 -12.52 -14.90 -1.51
CA PHE A 356 -11.32 -14.55 -2.27
C PHE A 356 -10.09 -15.15 -1.59
N TYR A 357 -9.15 -15.64 -2.40
CA TYR A 357 -7.86 -16.16 -1.96
C TYR A 357 -7.96 -17.34 -0.98
N GLY A 358 -9.07 -18.09 -1.03
CA GLY A 358 -9.38 -19.20 -0.10
C GLY A 358 -8.59 -20.50 -0.33
N GLN A 359 -7.59 -20.50 -1.22
CA GLN A 359 -6.68 -21.62 -1.44
C GLN A 359 -5.23 -21.14 -1.45
N SER A 360 -4.29 -22.02 -1.10
CA SER A 360 -2.85 -21.72 -1.10
C SER A 360 -2.37 -21.26 -2.49
N THR A 361 -2.88 -21.87 -3.56
CA THR A 361 -2.60 -21.50 -4.96
C THR A 361 -3.51 -20.37 -5.44
N SER A 362 -3.29 -19.15 -4.93
CA SER A 362 -3.97 -17.92 -5.35
C SER A 362 -3.01 -16.72 -5.31
N ASN A 363 -3.46 -15.53 -5.72
CA ASN A 363 -2.63 -14.32 -5.64
C ASN A 363 -2.51 -13.82 -4.19
N LEU A 364 -1.57 -14.39 -3.43
CA LEU A 364 -1.35 -14.02 -2.03
C LEU A 364 -0.72 -12.63 -1.87
N PHE A 365 -0.10 -12.09 -2.93
CA PHE A 365 0.33 -10.70 -2.97
C PHE A 365 -0.88 -9.77 -2.85
N SER A 366 -1.86 -9.89 -3.76
CA SER A 366 -3.07 -9.06 -3.71
C SER A 366 -3.82 -9.26 -2.38
N ARG A 367 -3.98 -10.51 -1.90
CA ARG A 367 -4.59 -10.80 -0.58
C ARG A 367 -3.94 -9.99 0.54
N THR A 368 -2.61 -9.95 0.57
CA THR A 368 -1.84 -9.28 1.61
C THR A 368 -1.98 -7.77 1.51
N ILE A 369 -1.99 -7.22 0.30
CA ILE A 369 -2.25 -5.79 0.10
C ILE A 369 -3.67 -5.41 0.55
N HIS A 370 -4.71 -6.15 0.13
CA HIS A 370 -6.09 -5.90 0.59
C HIS A 370 -6.18 -5.86 2.12
N ALA A 371 -5.58 -6.83 2.81
CA ALA A 371 -5.61 -6.91 4.28
C ALA A 371 -4.95 -5.71 4.99
N ASN A 372 -4.15 -4.91 4.28
CA ASN A 372 -3.44 -3.74 4.82
C ASN A 372 -3.92 -2.41 4.22
N SER A 373 -4.94 -2.43 3.36
CA SER A 373 -5.54 -1.24 2.77
C SER A 373 -6.83 -0.83 3.49
N LEU A 374 -7.14 0.46 3.45
CA LEU A 374 -8.43 0.97 3.92
C LEU A 374 -9.58 0.26 3.21
N ASN A 375 -10.61 -0.10 3.98
CA ASN A 375 -11.81 -0.78 3.51
C ASN A 375 -11.55 -2.12 2.79
N ASN A 376 -10.35 -2.70 2.94
CA ASN A 376 -9.88 -3.83 2.15
C ASN A 376 -9.93 -3.60 0.64
N LEU A 377 -9.73 -2.36 0.17
CA LEU A 377 -9.69 -2.01 -1.25
C LEU A 377 -8.25 -1.86 -1.73
N ALA A 378 -7.85 -2.59 -2.76
CA ALA A 378 -6.48 -2.57 -3.28
C ALA A 378 -6.45 -2.75 -4.79
N TYR A 379 -5.42 -2.20 -5.43
CA TYR A 379 -5.07 -2.50 -6.81
C TYR A 379 -3.91 -3.50 -6.78
N GLY A 380 -4.19 -4.74 -6.34
CA GLY A 380 -3.19 -5.80 -6.20
C GLY A 380 -2.88 -6.53 -7.51
N PHE A 381 -3.71 -6.32 -8.53
CA PHE A 381 -3.55 -6.74 -9.93
C PHE A 381 -4.43 -5.84 -10.83
N SER A 382 -4.22 -5.87 -12.15
CA SER A 382 -4.77 -4.87 -13.09
C SER A 382 -6.30 -4.75 -13.15
N TYR A 383 -7.05 -5.79 -12.74
CA TYR A 383 -8.52 -5.81 -12.78
C TYR A 383 -9.15 -6.00 -11.39
N ASP A 384 -8.51 -5.47 -10.34
CA ASP A 384 -9.05 -5.50 -8.98
C ASP A 384 -10.31 -4.62 -8.83
N ASP A 385 -10.56 -3.72 -9.78
CA ASP A 385 -11.77 -2.90 -9.89
C ASP A 385 -13.03 -3.73 -10.18
N VAL A 386 -12.89 -4.94 -10.72
CA VAL A 386 -14.01 -5.87 -10.93
C VAL A 386 -14.70 -6.16 -9.59
N GLY A 387 -15.98 -5.78 -9.49
CA GLY A 387 -16.77 -5.93 -8.27
C GLY A 387 -16.58 -4.81 -7.24
N GLY A 388 -15.82 -3.76 -7.57
CA GLY A 388 -15.63 -2.58 -6.72
C GLY A 388 -14.58 -2.75 -5.63
N PHE A 389 -13.55 -3.57 -5.86
CA PHE A 389 -12.49 -3.84 -4.87
C PHE A 389 -11.21 -3.02 -5.06
N ALA A 390 -11.17 -2.11 -6.04
CA ALA A 390 -10.07 -1.17 -6.24
C ALA A 390 -10.23 0.09 -5.36
N PRO A 391 -9.12 0.73 -4.92
CA PRO A 391 -9.10 1.92 -4.08
C PRO A 391 -9.28 3.19 -4.92
N THR A 392 -10.18 3.16 -5.91
CA THR A 392 -10.42 4.26 -6.84
C THR A 392 -11.44 5.22 -6.26
N ILE A 393 -11.12 6.51 -6.28
CA ILE A 393 -12.06 7.59 -5.98
C ILE A 393 -12.40 8.28 -7.31
N ASP A 394 -13.68 8.30 -7.66
CA ASP A 394 -14.24 9.12 -8.73
C ASP A 394 -14.98 10.32 -8.11
N GLN A 395 -14.53 11.51 -8.42
CA GLN A 395 -15.15 12.74 -7.96
C GLN A 395 -15.35 13.70 -9.14
N PRO A 396 -16.60 13.91 -9.60
CA PRO A 396 -16.91 14.83 -10.70
C PRO A 396 -16.66 16.30 -10.39
N ASN A 397 -16.75 16.73 -9.13
CA ASN A 397 -16.62 18.13 -8.70
C ASN A 397 -15.66 18.26 -7.49
N PRO A 398 -14.35 17.99 -7.65
CA PRO A 398 -13.40 18.03 -6.56
C PRO A 398 -13.00 19.47 -6.21
N SER A 399 -12.89 19.78 -4.92
CA SER A 399 -12.31 21.04 -4.42
C SER A 399 -10.82 20.90 -4.12
N SER A 400 -10.37 19.71 -3.71
CA SER A 400 -8.96 19.38 -3.56
C SER A 400 -8.73 17.88 -3.70
N ALA A 401 -7.50 17.50 -4.02
CA ALA A 401 -7.04 16.13 -3.96
C ALA A 401 -5.72 16.06 -3.17
N GLY A 402 -5.22 14.86 -2.92
CA GLY A 402 -3.94 14.72 -2.27
C GLY A 402 -3.48 13.28 -2.12
N MET A 403 -2.26 13.15 -1.60
CA MET A 403 -1.71 11.90 -1.15
C MET A 403 -1.09 12.08 0.24
N THR A 404 -1.23 11.06 1.08
CA THR A 404 -0.54 11.00 2.37
C THR A 404 0.39 9.80 2.38
N ILE A 405 1.64 10.08 2.70
CA ILE A 405 2.67 9.07 2.92
C ILE A 405 2.46 8.53 4.32
N GLY A 406 2.06 7.28 4.39
CA GLY A 406 1.85 6.56 5.63
C GLY A 406 3.15 6.31 6.37
N SER A 407 3.02 6.06 7.67
CA SER A 407 4.16 5.67 8.50
C SER A 407 4.83 4.43 7.91
N PHE A 408 6.16 4.45 7.83
CA PHE A 408 6.91 3.23 7.52
C PHE A 408 6.74 2.18 8.62
N GLY A 409 6.17 2.60 9.76
CA GLY A 409 6.36 1.92 11.02
C GLY A 409 7.84 1.99 11.40
N THR A 410 8.11 1.84 12.69
CA THR A 410 9.14 0.87 13.03
C THR A 410 8.61 -0.47 12.46
N GLY A 411 9.44 -1.44 12.03
CA GLY A 411 8.96 -2.86 12.05
C GLY A 411 8.16 -3.04 13.32
N GLY A 412 6.98 -3.65 13.33
CA GLY A 412 6.06 -3.73 14.48
C GLY A 412 5.91 -2.47 15.37
N THR A 413 4.70 -1.94 15.53
CA THR A 413 4.39 -1.22 16.78
C THR A 413 4.86 -2.08 17.96
N ALA A 414 5.71 -1.53 18.82
CA ALA A 414 6.14 -2.21 20.03
C ALA A 414 4.90 -2.58 20.85
N SER A 415 4.51 -3.86 20.81
CA SER A 415 3.34 -4.33 21.56
C SER A 415 3.76 -4.46 23.02
N GLY A 416 3.20 -3.62 23.89
CA GLY A 416 3.50 -3.66 25.31
C GLY A 416 3.67 -2.29 25.91
N ARG A 417 4.15 -2.27 27.14
CA ARG A 417 4.46 -1.05 27.90
C ARG A 417 5.89 -1.14 28.40
N PRO A 418 6.65 -0.03 28.46
CA PRO A 418 7.96 -0.04 29.08
C PRO A 418 7.87 -0.51 30.53
N ILE A 419 8.85 -1.33 30.93
CA ILE A 419 9.09 -1.65 32.33
C ILE A 419 10.25 -0.76 32.79
N ILE A 420 9.96 0.23 33.63
CA ILE A 420 10.92 1.18 34.17
C ILE A 420 11.57 0.57 35.40
N GLY A 421 12.86 0.24 35.32
CA GLY A 421 13.68 -0.26 36.40
C GLY A 421 14.49 0.81 37.13
N PRO A 422 15.49 0.37 37.91
CA PRO A 422 16.38 1.25 38.68
C PRO A 422 17.04 2.34 37.81
N GLY A 423 17.09 3.56 38.34
CA GLY A 423 17.66 4.72 37.63
C GLY A 423 16.75 5.31 36.54
N GLY A 424 15.47 4.92 36.48
CA GLY A 424 14.54 5.42 35.46
C GLY A 424 14.77 4.84 34.07
N LYS A 425 15.55 3.75 33.99
CA LYS A 425 15.90 3.05 32.75
C LYS A 425 14.87 1.99 32.40
N CYS A 426 14.77 1.66 31.13
CA CYS A 426 13.87 0.63 30.63
C CYS A 426 14.53 -0.74 30.70
N VAL A 427 13.74 -1.78 31.03
CA VAL A 427 14.12 -3.17 30.80
C VAL A 427 14.18 -3.38 29.29
N ASP A 428 15.34 -3.82 28.82
CA ASP A 428 15.77 -3.79 27.44
C ASP A 428 16.35 -5.15 27.03
N VAL A 429 16.14 -5.58 25.78
CA VAL A 429 16.86 -6.73 25.22
C VAL A 429 18.04 -6.19 24.42
N ALA A 430 19.27 -6.57 24.79
CA ALA A 430 20.46 -6.10 24.11
C ALA A 430 20.46 -6.50 22.62
N GLY A 431 20.73 -5.54 21.74
CA GLY A 431 20.93 -5.77 20.31
C GLY A 431 19.97 -5.08 19.35
N ASP A 432 19.30 -4.00 19.76
CA ASP A 432 18.52 -3.09 18.89
C ASP A 432 17.47 -3.84 18.05
N ASP A 433 16.46 -4.39 18.73
CA ASP A 433 15.32 -5.11 18.13
C ASP A 433 15.62 -6.43 17.41
N THR A 434 16.86 -6.94 17.42
CA THR A 434 17.25 -8.19 16.74
C THR A 434 17.12 -9.47 17.59
N GLY A 435 16.75 -9.34 18.87
CA GLY A 435 16.90 -10.36 19.91
C GLY A 435 16.39 -11.78 19.59
N GLY A 436 17.28 -12.77 19.67
CA GLY A 436 17.01 -14.22 19.60
C GLY A 436 17.17 -14.95 20.94
N ASN A 437 17.11 -16.28 20.93
CA ASN A 437 17.32 -17.09 22.14
C ASN A 437 18.69 -16.83 22.76
N GLY A 438 18.71 -16.49 24.04
CA GLY A 438 19.91 -16.17 24.79
C GLY A 438 20.32 -14.70 24.76
N ALA A 439 19.57 -13.83 24.07
CA ALA A 439 19.86 -12.40 24.06
C ALA A 439 19.80 -11.83 25.49
N PRO A 440 20.81 -11.08 25.96
CA PRO A 440 20.83 -10.52 27.30
C PRO A 440 19.66 -9.56 27.54
N VAL A 441 19.06 -9.64 28.73
CA VAL A 441 18.13 -8.60 29.20
C VAL A 441 18.90 -7.66 30.15
N GLN A 442 18.77 -6.35 29.93
CA GLN A 442 19.56 -5.31 30.56
C GLN A 442 18.74 -4.07 30.91
N LEU A 443 19.38 -3.08 31.54
CA LEU A 443 18.87 -1.72 31.64
C LEU A 443 19.44 -0.85 30.53
N TRP A 444 18.58 -0.05 29.92
CA TRP A 444 18.97 0.96 28.92
C TRP A 444 18.12 2.22 29.04
N ASP A 445 18.60 3.33 28.48
CA ASP A 445 17.81 4.56 28.42
C ASP A 445 16.51 4.30 27.66
N CYS A 446 15.41 4.81 28.21
CA CYS A 446 14.09 4.60 27.63
C CYS A 446 13.96 5.28 26.28
N GLN A 447 13.62 4.49 25.27
CA GLN A 447 13.47 4.91 23.89
C GLN A 447 12.05 4.58 23.43
N SER A 448 11.32 5.58 22.97
CA SER A 448 9.92 5.42 22.56
C SER A 448 9.73 4.59 21.29
N TYR A 449 10.82 4.24 20.61
CA TYR A 449 10.84 3.54 19.33
C TYR A 449 11.52 2.15 19.38
N ALA A 450 12.17 1.78 20.49
CA ALA A 450 12.94 0.54 20.60
C ALA A 450 12.05 -0.60 21.12
N LYS A 451 11.65 -1.56 20.27
CA LYS A 451 10.65 -2.58 20.63
C LYS A 451 11.11 -3.50 21.75
N ASP A 452 12.40 -3.81 21.76
CA ASP A 452 13.09 -4.56 22.80
C ASP A 452 12.89 -3.98 24.22
N GLN A 453 12.38 -2.75 24.33
CA GLN A 453 12.02 -2.11 25.60
C GLN A 453 10.53 -2.19 25.98
N PHE A 454 9.66 -2.67 25.09
CA PHE A 454 8.22 -2.75 25.34
C PHE A 454 7.80 -4.19 25.60
N TRP A 455 7.19 -4.40 26.75
CA TRP A 455 6.86 -5.74 27.24
C TRP A 455 5.36 -5.91 27.42
N THR A 456 4.84 -7.03 26.92
CA THR A 456 3.44 -7.44 27.08
C THR A 456 3.32 -8.56 28.09
N TRP A 457 2.37 -8.44 29.01
CA TRP A 457 2.01 -9.53 29.92
C TRP A 457 0.95 -10.43 29.28
N SER A 458 1.20 -11.73 29.28
CA SER A 458 0.28 -12.76 28.79
C SER A 458 0.23 -13.90 29.82
N GLY A 459 -0.81 -13.90 30.65
CA GLY A 459 -0.86 -14.75 31.83
C GLY A 459 0.32 -14.47 32.76
N GLN A 460 1.12 -15.50 33.07
CA GLN A 460 2.34 -15.38 33.86
C GLN A 460 3.59 -15.07 33.03
N THR A 461 3.49 -14.97 31.70
CA THR A 461 4.64 -14.69 30.84
C THR A 461 4.76 -13.21 30.50
N VAL A 462 6.00 -12.72 30.42
CA VAL A 462 6.34 -11.34 30.01
C VAL A 462 7.05 -11.42 28.67
N ARG A 463 6.58 -10.72 27.65
CA ARG A 463 6.95 -10.95 26.26
C ARG A 463 7.40 -9.69 25.53
N THR A 464 8.43 -9.81 24.71
CA THR A 464 8.83 -8.82 23.70
C THR A 464 9.45 -9.55 22.51
N LEU A 465 9.50 -8.92 21.34
CA LEU A 465 10.09 -9.49 20.11
C LEU A 465 9.61 -10.92 19.78
N GLY A 466 8.36 -11.26 20.14
CA GLY A 466 7.77 -12.60 19.94
C GLY A 466 8.27 -13.70 20.89
N ARG A 467 9.05 -13.35 21.92
CA ARG A 467 9.68 -14.28 22.88
C ARG A 467 9.34 -13.93 24.33
N CYS A 468 9.78 -14.77 25.26
CA CYS A 468 9.52 -14.65 26.70
C CYS A 468 10.77 -14.17 27.47
N LEU A 469 10.56 -13.34 28.49
CA LEU A 469 11.55 -13.06 29.53
C LEU A 469 11.82 -14.34 30.31
N ASP A 470 13.08 -14.74 30.37
CA ASP A 470 13.49 -16.08 30.78
C ASP A 470 14.68 -16.01 31.75
N VAL A 471 14.65 -16.84 32.80
CA VAL A 471 15.80 -17.06 33.66
C VAL A 471 16.74 -18.06 33.00
N GLN A 472 17.98 -17.65 32.73
CA GLN A 472 18.92 -18.43 31.93
C GLN A 472 19.05 -19.88 32.41
N SER A 473 18.82 -20.82 31.49
CA SER A 473 18.88 -22.28 31.72
C SER A 473 17.96 -22.78 32.84
N GLY A 474 16.93 -22.01 33.23
CA GLY A 474 16.05 -22.32 34.35
C GLY A 474 16.75 -22.32 35.71
N GLY A 475 17.90 -21.63 35.83
CA GLY A 475 18.65 -21.54 37.08
C GLY A 475 17.84 -20.89 38.20
N THR A 476 18.11 -21.30 39.44
CA THR A 476 17.39 -20.79 40.62
C THR A 476 18.28 -20.03 41.58
N ALA A 477 19.59 -19.97 41.37
CA ALA A 477 20.54 -19.32 42.27
C ALA A 477 20.57 -17.79 42.10
N ASN A 478 20.95 -17.08 43.16
CA ASN A 478 21.27 -15.64 43.09
C ASN A 478 22.31 -15.38 41.99
N GLY A 479 22.07 -14.35 41.20
CA GLY A 479 22.97 -13.95 40.12
C GLY A 479 22.75 -14.67 38.80
N THR A 480 21.74 -15.55 38.70
CA THR A 480 21.39 -16.14 37.41
C THR A 480 20.89 -15.05 36.46
N PRO A 481 21.50 -14.85 35.28
CA PRO A 481 21.12 -13.77 34.37
C PRO A 481 19.74 -13.97 33.74
N LEU A 482 19.12 -12.85 33.37
CA LEU A 482 17.93 -12.84 32.52
C LEU A 482 18.32 -12.84 31.05
N GLN A 483 17.49 -13.50 30.25
CA GLN A 483 17.63 -13.58 28.80
C GLN A 483 16.26 -13.51 28.11
N LEU A 484 16.28 -13.24 26.81
CA LEU A 484 15.14 -13.48 25.93
C LEU A 484 15.22 -14.91 25.40
N TYR A 485 14.12 -15.65 25.45
CA TYR A 485 14.06 -17.03 24.95
C TYR A 485 12.68 -17.37 24.39
N ASP A 486 12.61 -18.28 23.42
CA ASP A 486 11.36 -18.78 22.87
C ASP A 486 10.46 -19.29 24.00
N CYS A 487 9.17 -18.92 23.93
CA CYS A 487 8.22 -19.28 24.96
C CYS A 487 8.04 -20.81 24.99
N ASN A 488 8.45 -21.44 26.09
CA ASN A 488 8.58 -22.90 26.22
C ASN A 488 7.73 -23.49 27.36
N ASN A 489 6.85 -22.67 27.96
CA ASN A 489 5.93 -23.05 29.04
C ASN A 489 6.60 -23.59 30.32
N THR A 490 7.87 -23.26 30.55
CA THR A 490 8.58 -23.62 31.79
C THR A 490 8.40 -22.58 32.88
N GLY A 491 8.68 -22.96 34.14
CA GLY A 491 8.63 -22.04 35.28
C GLY A 491 9.65 -20.91 35.20
N ALA A 492 10.71 -21.05 34.39
CA ALA A 492 11.75 -20.04 34.17
C ALA A 492 11.20 -18.78 33.49
N GLN A 493 10.03 -18.88 32.85
CA GLN A 493 9.37 -17.82 32.10
C GLN A 493 8.13 -17.26 32.81
N ASN A 494 7.84 -17.76 34.02
CA ASN A 494 6.73 -17.30 34.83
C ASN A 494 7.18 -16.15 35.73
N TRP A 495 6.36 -15.11 35.78
CA TRP A 495 6.61 -13.89 36.53
C TRP A 495 5.33 -13.44 37.23
N VAL A 496 5.50 -12.91 38.44
CA VAL A 496 4.42 -12.35 39.26
C VAL A 496 4.83 -10.97 39.71
N ARG A 497 3.93 -10.00 39.55
CA ARG A 497 4.11 -8.66 40.09
C ARG A 497 3.73 -8.63 41.56
N LEU A 498 4.61 -8.12 42.40
CA LEU A 498 4.36 -7.91 43.82
C LEU A 498 3.93 -6.47 44.07
N SER A 499 3.14 -6.25 45.13
CA SER A 499 2.60 -4.92 45.49
C SER A 499 3.67 -3.90 45.87
N ASN A 500 4.88 -4.36 46.22
CA ASN A 500 6.04 -3.53 46.53
C ASN A 500 6.82 -3.05 45.29
N GLY A 501 6.34 -3.37 44.08
CA GLY A 501 6.99 -3.00 42.81
C GLY A 501 8.05 -3.98 42.33
N SER A 502 8.26 -5.10 43.04
CA SER A 502 9.16 -6.17 42.55
C SER A 502 8.44 -7.11 41.58
N ILE A 503 9.20 -7.70 40.67
CA ILE A 503 8.74 -8.74 39.75
C ILE A 503 9.45 -10.04 40.13
N GLN A 504 8.70 -11.03 40.60
CA GLN A 504 9.21 -12.29 41.15
C GLN A 504 9.03 -13.44 40.15
N ASN A 505 10.02 -14.32 40.03
CA ASN A 505 9.88 -15.61 39.38
C ASN A 505 9.42 -16.67 40.39
N PRO A 506 8.23 -17.28 40.25
CA PRO A 506 7.70 -18.23 41.23
C PRO A 506 8.52 -19.52 41.38
N GLN A 507 9.21 -19.98 40.33
CA GLN A 507 10.04 -21.19 40.38
C GLN A 507 11.25 -21.01 41.29
N SER A 508 11.94 -19.87 41.21
CA SER A 508 13.13 -19.58 42.00
C SER A 508 12.82 -18.92 43.34
N GLY A 509 11.64 -18.30 43.48
CA GLY A 509 11.28 -17.45 44.63
C GLY A 509 12.00 -16.09 44.64
N ARG A 510 12.75 -15.75 43.59
CA ARG A 510 13.63 -14.58 43.49
C ARG A 510 13.05 -13.48 42.61
N CYS A 511 13.52 -12.26 42.81
CA CYS A 511 13.06 -11.06 42.11
C CYS A 511 14.03 -10.66 40.99
N ILE A 512 13.52 -10.00 39.94
CA ILE A 512 14.36 -9.28 38.97
C ILE A 512 15.18 -8.25 39.74
N ASP A 513 16.47 -8.18 39.45
CA ASP A 513 17.46 -7.41 40.19
C ASP A 513 18.48 -6.76 39.24
N ALA A 514 18.80 -5.50 39.50
CA ALA A 514 19.95 -4.82 38.93
C ALA A 514 21.18 -5.07 39.83
N PRO A 515 22.20 -5.82 39.38
CA PRO A 515 23.31 -6.25 40.23
C PRO A 515 24.00 -5.10 40.95
N GLY A 516 24.12 -5.19 42.28
CA GLY A 516 24.75 -4.16 43.10
C GLY A 516 24.04 -2.80 43.08
N GLY A 517 22.80 -2.73 42.60
CA GLY A 517 22.06 -1.48 42.40
C GLY A 517 22.59 -0.62 41.25
N ALA A 518 23.31 -1.21 40.30
CA ALA A 518 23.83 -0.50 39.14
C ALA A 518 22.70 0.05 38.25
N THR A 519 22.87 1.29 37.78
CA THR A 519 21.88 1.99 36.96
C THR A 519 22.49 2.50 35.65
N GLY A 520 23.55 1.90 35.13
CA GLY A 520 24.17 2.28 33.85
C GLY A 520 23.47 1.60 32.66
N ASN A 521 23.56 2.19 31.47
CA ASN A 521 23.20 1.47 30.23
C ASN A 521 24.07 0.23 30.08
N GLY A 522 23.46 -0.89 29.70
CA GLY A 522 24.15 -2.17 29.59
C GLY A 522 24.22 -2.97 30.89
N THR A 523 23.59 -2.50 31.98
CA THR A 523 23.52 -3.26 33.24
C THR A 523 22.68 -4.51 33.01
N ARG A 524 23.31 -5.68 32.92
CA ARG A 524 22.63 -6.97 32.73
C ARG A 524 21.79 -7.33 33.95
N LEU A 525 20.50 -7.59 33.75
CA LEU A 525 19.59 -7.97 34.82
C LEU A 525 19.78 -9.45 35.21
N GLN A 526 19.52 -9.74 36.48
CA GLN A 526 19.62 -11.07 37.08
C GLN A 526 18.40 -11.37 37.95
N ILE A 527 18.29 -12.60 38.45
CA ILE A 527 17.45 -12.90 39.63
C ILE A 527 18.27 -12.83 40.92
N TYR A 528 17.68 -12.28 41.97
CA TYR A 528 18.28 -12.24 43.31
C TYR A 528 17.20 -12.35 44.39
N ASP A 529 17.58 -12.75 45.60
CA ASP A 529 16.68 -12.79 46.76
C ASP A 529 15.95 -11.45 46.91
N CYS A 530 14.63 -11.53 47.05
CA CYS A 530 13.79 -10.34 47.16
C CYS A 530 14.13 -9.60 48.47
N ASN A 531 14.72 -8.41 48.35
CA ASN A 531 15.32 -7.67 49.47
C ASN A 531 14.76 -6.25 49.66
N GLY A 532 13.78 -5.84 48.84
CA GLY A 532 13.04 -4.57 48.97
C GLY A 532 13.84 -3.31 48.62
N THR A 533 15.08 -3.46 48.16
CA THR A 533 15.94 -2.35 47.76
C THR A 533 15.48 -1.71 46.45
N ALA A 534 16.01 -0.52 46.14
CA ALA A 534 15.71 0.16 44.88
C ALA A 534 16.16 -0.64 43.64
N ALA A 535 17.11 -1.58 43.79
CA ALA A 535 17.61 -2.44 42.72
C ALA A 535 16.53 -3.41 42.17
N GLN A 536 15.43 -3.60 42.90
CA GLN A 536 14.37 -4.55 42.60
C GLN A 536 13.00 -3.87 42.41
N ARG A 537 12.99 -2.56 42.12
CA ARG A 537 11.77 -1.78 41.88
C ARG A 537 11.57 -1.54 40.40
N PHE A 538 10.45 -2.05 39.88
CA PHE A 538 10.07 -1.96 38.49
C PHE A 538 8.64 -1.44 38.36
N THR A 539 8.45 -0.39 37.57
CA THR A 539 7.15 0.23 37.30
C THR A 539 6.75 -0.04 35.86
N ILE A 540 5.50 -0.38 35.63
CA ILE A 540 5.00 -0.66 34.28
C ILE A 540 4.11 0.49 33.88
N GLN A 541 4.51 1.22 32.84
CA GLN A 541 3.84 2.47 32.44
C GLN A 541 2.51 2.23 31.77
#